data_AF-A0A9E1JQA9-F1
#
_entry.id   AF-A0A9E1JQA9-F1
#
_cell.length_a   1.000
_cell.length_b   1.000
_cell.length_c   1.000
_cell.angle_alpha   90.00
_cell.angle_beta   90.00
_cell.angle_gamma   90.00
#
_symmetry.space_group_name_H-M   'P 1'
#
loop_
_entity.id
_entity.type
_entity.pdbx_description
1 polymer ?
#
loop_
_entity_poly.entity_id
_entity_poly.type
_entity_poly.pdbx_seq_one_letter_code
_entity_poly.pdbx_strand_id
1 'polypeptide(L)'
;MADYILRRLIYMLITLFAVASILFLMFRMLPGDATLQVISPAMDEAVQQRMKAAFGLDKPLLQQYFIYLKNLVTMEWGRSFVTAQEVTAIVSYRFWNTLLLMVSGLCMTLTLGIGLGIIMAWKRNSPLDIGGTVVGLI
;
A
#
# COMPACT_ATOMS: atom_id res chain seq x y z
N MET A 1 -27.37 5.67 -3.48
CA MET A 1 -26.20 4.94 -4.00
C MET A 1 -25.12 5.87 -4.55
N ALA A 2 -25.40 6.75 -5.52
CA ALA A 2 -24.39 7.66 -6.08
C ALA A 2 -23.75 8.60 -5.03
N ASP A 3 -24.54 9.23 -4.16
CA ASP A 3 -24.03 10.08 -3.07
C ASP A 3 -23.12 9.31 -2.10
N TYR A 4 -23.48 8.06 -1.78
CA TYR A 4 -22.66 7.19 -0.93
C TYR A 4 -21.32 6.84 -1.58
N ILE A 5 -21.33 6.45 -2.87
CA ILE A 5 -20.12 6.14 -3.62
C ILE A 5 -19.22 7.37 -3.69
N LEU A 6 -19.79 8.55 -3.97
CA LEU A 6 -19.05 9.80 -4.06
C LEU A 6 -18.38 10.16 -2.72
N ARG A 7 -19.14 10.12 -1.61
CA ARG A 7 -18.58 10.35 -0.27
C ARG A 7 -17.43 9.39 0.03
N ARG A 8 -17.58 8.11 -0.31
CA ARG A 8 -16.56 7.09 -0.07
C ARG A 8 -15.30 7.31 -0.91
N LEU A 9 -15.44 7.73 -2.17
CA LEU A 9 -14.30 8.13 -3.02
C LEU A 9 -13.58 9.36 -2.46
N ILE A 10 -14.32 10.35 -1.98
CA ILE A 10 -13.74 11.54 -1.34
C ILE A 10 -12.94 11.15 -0.10
N TYR A 11 -13.52 10.33 0.79
CA TYR A 11 -12.79 9.85 1.98
C TYR A 11 -11.53 9.07 1.59
N MET A 12 -11.61 8.19 0.59
CA MET A 12 -10.45 7.44 0.10
C MET A 12 -9.34 8.38 -0.41
N LEU A 13 -9.68 9.39 -1.21
CA LEU A 13 -8.74 10.37 -1.73
C LEU A 13 -8.10 11.19 -0.60
N ILE A 14 -8.90 11.63 0.38
CA ILE A 14 -8.38 12.37 1.55
C ILE A 14 -7.43 11.48 2.36
N THR A 15 -7.79 10.21 2.60
CA THR A 15 -6.93 9.28 3.33
C THR A 15 -5.61 9.03 2.59
N LEU A 16 -5.67 8.79 1.27
CA LEU A 16 -4.47 8.61 0.44
C LEU A 16 -3.59 9.86 0.46
N PHE A 17 -4.18 11.04 0.33
CA PHE A 17 -3.47 12.30 0.40
C PHE A 17 -2.81 12.52 1.76
N ALA A 18 -3.53 12.23 2.85
CA ALA A 18 -2.98 12.33 4.21
C ALA A 18 -1.80 11.37 4.40
N VAL A 19 -1.94 10.10 4.01
CA VAL A 19 -0.87 9.09 4.10
C VAL A 19 0.34 9.50 3.25
N ALA A 20 0.14 9.92 2.00
CA ALA A 20 1.22 10.36 1.12
C ALA A 20 1.97 11.57 1.72
N SER A 21 1.24 12.52 2.31
CA SER A 21 1.83 13.70 2.96
C SER A 21 2.61 13.33 4.23
N ILE A 22 2.05 12.43 5.04
CA ILE A 22 2.72 11.92 6.24
C ILE A 22 4.01 11.20 5.84
N LEU A 23 3.98 10.31 4.84
CA LEU A 23 5.15 9.60 4.36
C LEU A 23 6.21 10.57 3.83
N PHE A 24 5.82 11.57 3.05
CA PHE A 24 6.71 12.60 2.55
C PHE A 24 7.46 13.35 3.66
N LEU A 25 6.74 13.76 4.72
CA LEU A 25 7.32 14.42 5.88
C LEU A 25 8.18 13.45 6.70
N MET A 26 7.71 12.23 6.92
CA MET A 26 8.40 11.19 7.69
C MET A 26 9.78 10.89 7.10
N PHE A 27 9.87 10.72 5.77
CA PHE A 27 11.15 10.48 5.09
C PHE A 27 12.13 11.66 5.14
N ARG A 28 11.65 12.88 5.37
CA ARG A 28 12.50 14.09 5.53
C ARG A 28 12.89 14.38 6.97
N MET A 29 12.11 13.88 7.92
CA MET A 29 12.38 13.97 9.35
C MET A 29 13.32 12.87 9.85
N LEU A 30 13.42 11.74 9.13
CA LEU A 30 14.34 10.66 9.48
C LEU A 30 15.79 11.17 9.43
N PRO A 31 16.54 11.07 10.55
CA PRO A 31 17.97 11.38 10.57
C PRO A 31 18.71 10.26 9.83
N GLY A 32 18.91 10.47 8.54
CA GLY A 32 19.39 9.45 7.61
C GLY A 32 18.77 9.73 6.27
N ASP A 33 19.44 10.54 5.46
CA ASP A 33 18.98 10.86 4.12
C ASP A 33 18.83 9.53 3.36
N ALA A 34 17.59 9.14 3.04
CA ALA A 34 17.31 7.86 2.37
C ALA A 34 18.04 7.76 1.03
N THR A 35 18.46 8.90 0.47
CA THR A 35 19.30 8.95 -0.71
C THR A 35 20.74 8.50 -0.44
N LEU A 36 21.24 8.44 0.79
CA LEU A 36 22.61 7.94 1.09
C LEU A 36 22.84 6.49 0.69
N GLN A 37 21.76 5.69 0.54
CA GLN A 37 21.86 4.35 -0.03
C GLN A 37 22.23 4.36 -1.52
N VAL A 38 22.00 5.49 -2.21
CA VAL A 38 22.21 5.66 -3.66
C VAL A 38 23.24 6.74 -4.00
N ILE A 39 23.27 7.82 -3.22
CA ILE A 39 24.19 8.94 -3.24
C ILE A 39 25.14 8.74 -2.07
N SER A 40 26.09 7.83 -2.24
CA SER A 40 27.11 7.59 -1.23
C SER A 40 28.02 8.82 -1.10
N PRO A 41 28.45 9.19 0.12
CA PRO A 41 29.46 10.22 0.33
C PRO A 41 30.79 9.94 -0.40
N ALA A 42 31.05 8.67 -0.76
CA ALA A 42 32.23 8.24 -1.50
C ALA A 42 32.15 8.48 -3.03
N MET A 43 30.99 8.90 -3.56
CA MET A 43 30.86 9.26 -4.97
C MET A 43 31.47 10.64 -5.25
N ASP A 44 31.94 10.85 -6.47
CA ASP A 44 32.39 12.16 -6.95
C ASP A 44 31.30 13.23 -6.77
N GLU A 45 31.68 14.43 -6.33
CA GLU A 45 30.75 15.50 -5.98
C GLU A 45 29.86 15.91 -7.18
N ALA A 46 30.42 15.88 -8.39
CA ALA A 46 29.69 16.16 -9.62
C ALA A 46 28.59 15.13 -9.87
N VAL A 47 28.82 13.85 -9.53
CA VAL A 47 27.83 12.78 -9.65
C VAL A 47 26.75 12.93 -8.57
N GLN A 48 27.14 13.27 -7.34
CA GLN A 48 26.19 13.51 -6.25
C GLN A 48 25.22 14.67 -6.58
N GLN A 49 25.72 15.78 -7.12
CA GLN A 49 24.89 16.91 -7.50
C GLN A 49 23.93 16.57 -8.65
N ARG A 50 24.39 15.81 -9.66
CA ARG A 50 23.52 15.33 -10.75
C ARG A 50 22.40 14.42 -10.24
N MET A 51 22.71 13.53 -9.30
CA MET A 51 21.72 12.65 -8.68
C MET A 51 20.70 13.46 -7.86
N LYS A 52 21.16 14.40 -7.02
CA LYS A 52 20.27 15.29 -6.26
C LYS A 52 19.33 16.08 -7.17
N ALA A 53 19.84 16.62 -8.27
CA ALA A 53 19.03 17.30 -9.28
C ALA A 53 18.03 16.36 -9.98
N ALA A 54 18.44 15.13 -10.30
CA ALA A 54 17.56 14.13 -10.91
C ALA A 54 16.40 13.71 -9.98
N PHE A 55 16.64 13.67 -8.66
CA PHE A 55 15.60 13.43 -7.66
C PHE A 55 14.83 14.69 -7.24
N GLY A 56 15.18 15.86 -7.78
CA GLY A 56 14.57 17.15 -7.43
C GLY A 56 14.87 17.62 -6.00
N LEU A 57 15.90 17.05 -5.36
CA LEU A 57 16.30 17.36 -3.99
C LEU A 57 16.98 18.73 -3.85
N ASP A 58 17.37 19.33 -4.98
CA ASP A 58 17.91 20.67 -5.12
C ASP A 58 16.84 21.78 -4.99
N LYS A 59 15.54 21.43 -5.09
CA LYS A 59 14.44 22.39 -5.14
C LYS A 59 13.88 22.74 -3.74
N PRO A 60 13.18 23.88 -3.59
CA PRO A 60 12.46 24.20 -2.35
C PRO A 60 11.46 23.11 -1.94
N LEU A 61 11.25 22.95 -0.64
CA LEU A 61 10.48 21.84 -0.05
C LEU A 61 9.06 21.68 -0.64
N LEU A 62 8.38 22.81 -0.90
CA LEU A 62 7.08 22.84 -1.59
C LEU A 62 7.14 22.29 -3.02
N GLN A 63 8.15 22.65 -3.80
CA GLN A 63 8.30 22.13 -5.17
C GLN A 63 8.55 20.63 -5.16
N GLN A 64 9.36 20.14 -4.21
CA GLN A 64 9.61 18.71 -4.06
C GLN A 64 8.31 17.95 -3.73
N TYR A 65 7.43 18.53 -2.92
CA TYR A 65 6.14 17.94 -2.60
C TYR A 65 5.22 17.84 -3.82
N PHE A 66 5.13 18.90 -4.63
CA PHE A 66 4.34 18.86 -5.86
C PHE A 66 4.89 17.87 -6.89
N ILE A 67 6.21 17.78 -7.04
CA ILE A 67 6.85 16.78 -7.90
C ILE A 67 6.52 15.37 -7.38
N TYR A 68 6.65 15.14 -6.07
CA TYR A 68 6.29 13.86 -5.45
C TYR A 68 4.83 13.47 -5.71
N LEU A 69 3.88 14.38 -5.47
CA LEU A 69 2.46 14.13 -5.72
C LEU A 69 2.18 13.86 -7.21
N LYS A 70 2.78 14.65 -8.11
CA LYS A 70 2.64 14.46 -9.56
C LYS A 70 3.13 13.07 -9.97
N ASN A 71 4.32 12.69 -9.52
CA ASN A 71 4.92 11.39 -9.83
C ASN A 71 4.10 10.23 -9.24
N LEU A 72 3.50 10.44 -8.07
CA LEU A 72 2.64 9.46 -7.42
C LEU A 72 1.37 9.18 -8.25
N VAL A 73 0.74 10.23 -8.79
CA VAL A 73 -0.48 10.12 -9.61
C VAL A 73 -0.20 9.65 -11.04
N THR A 74 0.95 10.03 -11.62
CA THR A 74 1.36 9.63 -12.99
C THR A 74 1.97 8.24 -13.06
N MET A 75 2.10 7.55 -11.92
CA MET A 75 2.79 6.25 -11.78
C MET A 75 4.29 6.30 -12.13
N GLU A 76 4.90 7.47 -12.17
CA GLU A 76 6.34 7.66 -12.37
C GLU A 76 7.10 7.53 -11.06
N TRP A 77 6.98 6.37 -10.40
CA TRP A 77 7.55 6.14 -9.07
C TRP A 77 9.07 5.90 -9.07
N GLY A 78 9.68 5.78 -10.24
CA GLY A 78 11.12 5.58 -10.40
C GLY A 78 11.59 4.16 -10.07
N ARG A 79 12.83 4.07 -9.59
CA ARG A 79 13.51 2.80 -9.28
C ARG A 79 13.67 2.63 -7.77
N SER A 80 13.56 1.39 -7.31
CA SER A 80 13.84 1.00 -5.93
C SER A 80 15.29 1.28 -5.58
N PHE A 81 15.53 1.95 -4.46
CA PHE A 81 16.88 2.21 -3.95
C PHE A 81 17.61 0.94 -3.51
N VAL A 82 16.87 -0.13 -3.16
CA VAL A 82 17.44 -1.40 -2.68
C VAL A 82 17.68 -2.38 -3.82
N THR A 83 16.71 -2.51 -4.73
CA THR A 83 16.70 -3.55 -5.77
C THR A 83 17.10 -3.02 -7.14
N ALA A 84 17.23 -1.70 -7.30
CA ALA A 84 17.49 -1.01 -8.57
C ALA A 84 16.48 -1.30 -9.71
N GLN A 85 15.35 -1.95 -9.40
CA GLN A 85 14.26 -2.26 -10.33
C GLN A 85 13.18 -1.19 -10.30
N GLU A 86 12.39 -1.09 -11.37
CA GLU A 86 11.26 -0.18 -11.45
C GLU A 86 10.21 -0.51 -10.39
N VAL A 87 9.77 0.51 -9.64
CA VAL A 87 8.82 0.33 -8.54
C VAL A 87 7.46 -0.14 -9.08
N THR A 88 7.06 0.34 -10.26
CA THR A 88 5.83 -0.09 -10.95
C THR A 88 5.82 -1.60 -11.23
N ALA A 89 6.95 -2.17 -11.67
CA ALA A 89 7.09 -3.61 -11.89
C ALA A 89 7.02 -4.41 -10.57
N ILE A 90 7.68 -3.93 -9.51
CA ILE A 90 7.64 -4.57 -8.20
C ILE A 90 6.22 -4.57 -7.63
N VAL A 91 5.55 -3.41 -7.67
CA VAL A 91 4.20 -3.25 -7.11
C VAL A 91 3.17 -4.04 -7.91
N SER A 92 3.23 -4.02 -9.24
CA SER A 92 2.29 -4.79 -10.08
C SER A 92 2.41 -6.30 -9.85
N TYR A 93 3.65 -6.82 -9.78
CA TYR A 93 3.88 -8.24 -9.48
C TYR A 93 3.34 -8.62 -8.09
N ARG A 94 3.63 -7.81 -7.06
CA ARG A 94 3.14 -8.06 -5.70
C ARG A 94 1.62 -7.93 -5.61
N PHE A 95 1.03 -6.96 -6.30
CA PHE A 95 -0.40 -6.75 -6.36
C PHE A 95 -1.12 -7.99 -6.89
N TRP A 96 -0.62 -8.61 -7.97
CA TRP A 96 -1.19 -9.83 -8.52
C TRP A 96 -1.15 -10.99 -7.53
N ASN A 97 -0.02 -11.17 -6.82
CA ASN A 97 0.10 -12.20 -5.80
C ASN A 97 -0.86 -11.98 -4.63
N THR A 98 -0.98 -10.74 -4.14
CA THR A 98 -1.95 -10.41 -3.09
C THR A 98 -3.38 -10.64 -3.55
N LEU A 99 -3.70 -10.30 -4.80
CA LEU A 99 -5.03 -10.56 -5.38
C LEU A 99 -5.33 -12.06 -5.41
N LEU A 100 -4.39 -12.89 -5.88
CA LEU A 100 -4.54 -14.34 -5.91
C LEU A 100 -4.73 -14.93 -4.51
N LEU A 101 -3.95 -14.49 -3.53
CA LEU A 101 -4.09 -14.94 -2.14
C LEU A 101 -5.42 -14.48 -1.53
N MET A 102 -5.83 -13.23 -1.77
CA MET A 102 -7.09 -12.69 -1.26
C MET A 102 -8.29 -13.42 -1.85
N VAL A 103 -8.30 -13.63 -3.17
CA VAL A 103 -9.40 -14.32 -3.86
C VAL A 103 -9.46 -15.79 -3.45
N SER A 104 -8.33 -16.49 -3.38
CA SER A 104 -8.31 -17.89 -2.95
C SER A 104 -8.76 -18.05 -1.49
N GLY A 105 -8.28 -17.18 -0.60
CA GLY A 105 -8.74 -17.11 0.79
C GLY A 105 -10.24 -16.83 0.87
N LEU A 106 -10.75 -15.83 0.14
CA LEU A 106 -12.18 -15.51 0.09
C LEU A 106 -13.01 -16.69 -0.40
N CYS A 107 -12.58 -17.36 -1.48
CA CYS A 107 -13.27 -18.55 -2.00
C CYS A 107 -13.32 -19.67 -0.98
N MET A 108 -12.21 -19.94 -0.28
CA MET A 108 -12.16 -20.93 0.80
C MET A 108 -13.07 -20.54 1.98
N THR A 109 -13.00 -19.29 2.43
CA THR A 109 -13.84 -18.79 3.52
C THR A 109 -15.31 -18.86 3.17
N LEU A 110 -15.71 -18.50 1.95
CA LEU A 110 -17.10 -18.59 1.50
C LEU A 110 -17.56 -20.05 1.41
N THR A 111 -16.78 -20.94 0.80
CA THR A 111 -17.17 -22.35 0.66
C THR A 111 -17.27 -23.06 2.01
N LEU A 112 -16.26 -22.92 2.87
CA LEU A 112 -16.24 -23.53 4.19
C LEU A 112 -17.25 -22.87 5.14
N GLY A 113 -17.29 -21.53 5.18
CA GLY A 113 -18.17 -20.77 6.06
C GLY A 113 -19.64 -20.99 5.72
N ILE A 114 -20.01 -20.92 4.44
CA ILE A 114 -21.39 -21.19 4.01
C ILE A 114 -21.72 -22.67 4.22
N GLY A 115 -20.81 -23.59 3.87
CA GLY A 115 -21.04 -25.03 4.05
C GLY A 115 -21.28 -25.43 5.51
N LEU A 116 -20.41 -24.97 6.42
CA LEU A 116 -20.58 -25.19 7.86
C LEU A 116 -21.86 -24.52 8.39
N GLY A 117 -22.16 -23.30 7.93
CA GLY A 117 -23.38 -22.59 8.30
C GLY A 117 -24.65 -23.36 7.90
N ILE A 118 -24.69 -23.95 6.71
CA ILE A 118 -25.80 -24.79 6.24
C ILE A 118 -25.95 -26.04 7.11
N ILE A 119 -24.84 -26.72 7.45
CA ILE A 119 -24.88 -27.94 8.27
C ILE A 119 -25.40 -27.65 9.68
N MET A 120 -24.95 -26.56 10.30
CA MET A 120 -25.42 -26.12 11.62
C MET A 120 -26.92 -25.78 11.59
N ALA A 121 -27.37 -25.07 10.55
CA ALA A 121 -28.78 -24.74 10.35
C ALA A 121 -29.66 -25.99 10.13
N TRP A 122 -29.17 -27.01 9.42
CA TRP A 122 -29.90 -28.25 9.17
C TRP A 122 -29.95 -29.15 10.41
N LYS A 123 -28.86 -29.23 11.18
CA LYS A 123 -28.77 -29.97 12.46
C LYS A 123 -28.96 -29.03 13.66
N ARG A 124 -30.04 -28.27 13.63
CA ARG A 124 -30.39 -27.29 14.66
C ARG A 124 -30.47 -27.95 16.06
N ASN A 125 -29.92 -27.30 17.08
CA ASN A 125 -29.79 -27.81 18.46
C ASN A 125 -28.85 -29.01 18.64
N SER A 126 -28.06 -29.38 17.63
CA SER A 126 -27.01 -30.39 17.80
C SER A 126 -25.79 -29.79 18.54
N PRO A 127 -24.94 -30.61 19.18
CA PRO A 127 -23.71 -30.12 19.80
C PRO A 127 -22.78 -29.39 18.82
N LEU A 128 -22.87 -29.68 17.51
CA LEU A 128 -22.14 -28.97 16.46
C LEU A 128 -22.66 -27.54 16.23
N ASP A 129 -23.98 -27.33 16.32
CA ASP A 129 -24.64 -26.02 16.20
C ASP A 129 -24.37 -25.14 17.43
N ILE A 130 -24.49 -25.71 18.62
CA ILE A 130 -24.22 -25.01 19.90
C ILE A 130 -22.73 -24.62 19.99
N GLY A 131 -21.82 -25.55 19.69
CA GLY A 131 -20.37 -25.27 19.69
C GLY A 131 -19.98 -24.22 18.63
N GLY A 132 -20.54 -24.31 17.42
CA GLY A 132 -20.31 -23.34 16.36
C GLY A 132 -20.79 -21.93 16.71
N THR A 133 -21.98 -21.83 17.31
CA THR A 133 -22.55 -20.53 17.72
C THR A 133 -21.73 -19.88 18.83
N VAL A 134 -21.27 -20.64 19.83
CA VAL A 134 -20.42 -20.11 20.92
C VAL A 134 -19.08 -19.62 20.37
N VAL A 135 -18.43 -20.39 19.49
CA VAL A 135 -17.16 -19.99 18.87
C VAL A 135 -17.34 -18.77 17.96
N GLY A 136 -18.45 -18.64 17.25
CA GLY A 136 -18.71 -17.49 16.37
C GLY A 136 -19.07 -16.19 17.10
N LEU A 137 -19.44 -16.27 18.39
CA LEU A 137 -19.85 -15.13 19.22
C LEU A 137 -18.68 -14.57 20.07
N ILE A 138 -17.59 -15.33 20.20
CA ILE A 138 -16.32 -14.92 20.84
C ILE A 138 -15.38 -14.35 19.77
#